data_AF-A0A2H3CER0-F1
#
_entry.id   AF-A0A2H3CER0-F1
#
_cell.length_a   1.000
_cell.length_b   1.000
_cell.length_c   1.000
_cell.angle_alpha   90.00
_cell.angle_beta   90.00
_cell.angle_gamma   90.00
#
_symmetry.space_group_name_H-M   'P 1'
#
loop_
_entity.id
_entity.type
_entity.pdbx_description
1 polymer ?
#
loop_
_entity_poly.entity_id
_entity_poly.type
_entity_poly.pdbx_seq_one_letter_code
_entity_poly.pdbx_strand_id
1 'polypeptide(L)'
;MQHGYVSQACVTCCAPSFRFRRFIYGPIVLPVHVEDLNLFPDSQLVLPIIGIDHTYELIGVICYGEHHFTSRYIDRQRVVWYNDGMVHRRNCVREGHIYDMDLRMLPDGRKDTIYFYVLL
;
A
#
# COMPACT_ATOMS: atom_id res chain seq x y z
N MET A 1 -6.08 -1.99 20.31
CA MET A 1 -5.57 -1.09 19.26
C MET A 1 -4.67 -0.05 19.93
N GLN A 2 -3.38 -0.08 19.63
CA GLN A 2 -2.37 0.81 20.21
C GLN A 2 -2.45 2.15 19.47
N HIS A 3 -2.83 3.21 20.17
CA HIS A 3 -2.67 4.57 19.66
C HIS A 3 -1.17 4.83 19.45
N GLY A 4 -0.77 5.31 18.26
CA GLY A 4 0.61 5.45 17.80
C GLY A 4 1.49 6.45 18.56
N TYR A 5 1.55 6.32 19.89
CA TYR A 5 2.41 7.03 20.80
C TYR A 5 3.65 6.19 21.08
N VAL A 6 4.82 6.77 20.83
CA VAL A 6 6.09 6.19 21.26
C VAL A 6 6.55 6.96 22.49
N SER A 7 6.72 6.25 23.62
CA SER A 7 7.34 6.82 24.81
C SER A 7 8.81 7.13 24.51
N GLN A 8 9.21 8.37 24.72
CA GLN A 8 10.59 8.80 24.56
C GLN A 8 10.92 9.94 25.54
N ALA A 9 12.17 10.04 25.98
CA ALA A 9 12.62 11.21 26.74
C ALA A 9 12.67 12.43 25.82
N CYS A 10 12.28 13.60 26.32
CA CYS A 10 12.50 14.86 25.64
C CYS A 10 14.01 15.08 25.46
N VAL A 11 14.46 15.35 24.22
CA VAL A 11 15.89 15.57 23.92
C VAL A 11 16.49 16.81 24.60
N THR A 12 15.65 17.73 25.09
CA THR A 12 16.09 18.98 25.72
C THR A 12 16.10 18.89 27.25
N CYS A 13 15.05 18.33 27.85
CA CYS A 13 14.87 18.35 29.32
C CYS A 13 14.86 16.96 29.97
N CYS A 14 15.04 15.89 29.18
CA CYS A 14 15.03 14.49 29.63
C CYS A 14 13.75 14.01 30.32
N ALA A 15 12.71 14.87 30.40
CA ALA A 15 11.43 14.50 30.98
C ALA A 15 10.74 13.42 30.13
N PRO A 16 9.96 12.51 30.76
CA PRO A 16 9.11 11.57 30.04
C PRO A 16 8.17 12.31 29.09
N SER A 17 8.14 11.90 27.82
CA SER A 17 7.28 12.51 26.80
C SER A 17 6.72 11.47 25.83
N PHE A 18 5.69 11.86 25.08
CA PHE A 18 5.10 11.03 24.04
C PHE A 18 5.29 11.70 22.68
N ARG A 19 5.75 10.94 21.71
CA ARG A 19 5.76 11.36 20.30
C ARG A 19 4.60 10.74 19.57
N PHE A 20 3.86 11.55 18.83
CA PHE A 20 2.86 11.10 17.89
C PHE A 20 3.13 11.70 16.50
N ARG A 21 2.63 11.04 15.46
CA ARG A 21 2.64 11.53 14.08
C ARG A 21 1.19 11.65 13.63
N ARG A 22 0.90 12.69 12.85
CA ARG A 22 -0.43 12.92 12.26
C ARG A 22 -0.27 13.26 10.79
N PHE A 23 -1.15 12.73 9.96
CA PHE A 23 -1.30 13.20 8.60
C PHE A 23 -2.07 14.52 8.61
N ILE A 24 -1.46 15.56 8.06
CA ILE A 24 -2.06 16.90 7.92
C ILE A 24 -2.52 17.20 6.50
N TYR A 25 -2.15 16.35 5.55
CA TYR A 25 -2.52 16.45 4.14
C TYR A 25 -2.83 15.06 3.61
N GLY A 26 -3.89 14.95 2.81
CA GLY A 26 -4.28 13.75 2.09
C GLY A 26 -3.87 13.82 0.63
N PRO A 27 -2.78 13.16 0.20
CA PRO A 27 -2.43 13.11 -1.21
C PRO A 27 -3.49 12.33 -1.99
N ILE A 28 -3.75 12.69 -3.24
CA ILE A 28 -4.71 11.95 -4.09
C ILE A 28 -4.24 10.51 -4.28
N VAL A 29 -2.93 10.29 -4.42
CA VAL A 29 -2.32 8.96 -4.53
C VAL A 29 -1.42 8.74 -3.32
N LEU A 30 -1.64 7.64 -2.63
CA LEU A 30 -0.88 7.22 -1.47
C LEU A 30 -0.10 5.92 -1.80
N PRO A 31 1.22 6.01 -2.03
CA PRO A 31 2.07 4.83 -2.09
C PRO A 31 2.39 4.34 -0.67
N VAL A 32 2.16 3.05 -0.41
CA VAL A 32 2.47 2.37 0.85
C VAL A 32 3.54 1.34 0.56
N HIS A 33 4.75 1.59 1.04
CA HIS A 33 5.87 0.66 0.94
C HIS A 33 5.72 -0.45 1.99
N VAL A 34 5.77 -1.70 1.55
CA VAL A 34 5.57 -2.89 2.39
C VAL A 34 6.71 -3.91 2.29
N GLU A 35 7.82 -3.52 1.70
CA GLU A 35 9.01 -4.36 1.61
C GLU A 35 9.39 -4.93 2.99
N ASP A 36 9.65 -6.23 3.04
CA ASP A 36 9.95 -7.00 4.27
C ASP A 36 8.85 -7.01 5.34
N LEU A 37 7.65 -6.51 5.04
CA LEU A 37 6.48 -6.59 5.91
C LEU A 37 5.52 -7.68 5.39
N ASN A 38 5.09 -8.58 6.28
CA ASN A 38 4.00 -9.52 5.98
C ASN A 38 2.64 -8.81 6.12
N LEU A 39 2.45 -7.71 5.39
CA LEU A 39 1.21 -6.94 5.38
C LEU A 39 0.35 -7.32 4.18
N PHE A 40 -0.95 -7.34 4.40
CA PHE A 40 -1.96 -7.59 3.37
C PHE A 40 -2.59 -6.25 3.02
N PRO A 41 -2.76 -5.93 1.73
CA PRO A 41 -3.47 -4.72 1.37
C PRO A 41 -4.95 -4.95 1.60
N ASP A 42 -5.56 -4.16 2.48
CA ASP A 42 -7.00 -4.04 2.50
C ASP A 42 -7.47 -3.35 1.21
N SER A 43 -8.65 -3.70 0.71
CA SER A 43 -9.24 -3.04 -0.47
C SER A 43 -9.49 -1.54 -0.23
N GLN A 44 -9.66 -1.17 1.04
CA GLN A 44 -9.80 0.20 1.50
C GLN A 44 -8.90 0.46 2.70
N LEU A 45 -8.24 1.61 2.70
CA LEU A 45 -7.42 2.09 3.80
C LEU A 45 -8.06 3.37 4.35
N VAL A 46 -8.40 3.36 5.64
CA VAL A 46 -8.95 4.54 6.33
C VAL A 46 -7.82 5.26 7.05
N LEU A 47 -7.60 6.53 6.72
CA LEU A 47 -6.57 7.37 7.35
C LEU A 47 -7.16 8.63 7.97
N PRO A 48 -6.87 8.92 9.25
CA PRO A 48 -7.28 10.16 9.88
C PRO A 48 -6.35 11.31 9.44
N ILE A 49 -6.91 12.27 8.69
CA ILE A 49 -6.23 13.49 8.25
C ILE A 49 -6.84 14.67 9.01
N ILE A 50 -6.02 15.32 9.84
CA ILE A 50 -6.49 16.38 10.78
C ILE A 50 -7.69 15.89 11.63
N GLY A 51 -7.72 14.59 11.96
CA GLY A 51 -8.80 14.00 12.77
C GLY A 51 -10.10 13.69 12.03
N ILE A 52 -10.13 13.86 10.71
CA ILE A 52 -11.23 13.42 9.85
C ILE A 52 -10.79 12.14 9.15
N ASP A 53 -11.64 11.11 9.17
CA ASP A 53 -11.36 9.86 8.47
C ASP A 53 -11.55 10.03 6.96
N HIS A 54 -10.53 9.66 6.20
CA HIS A 54 -10.57 9.61 4.74
C HIS A 54 -10.36 8.19 4.26
N THR A 55 -11.19 7.77 3.32
CA THR A 55 -11.13 6.44 2.72
C THR A 55 -10.34 6.49 1.42
N TYR A 56 -9.33 5.64 1.36
CA TYR A 56 -8.50 5.42 0.20
C TYR A 56 -8.79 4.04 -0.39
N GLU A 57 -8.86 3.91 -1.71
CA GLU A 57 -9.10 2.63 -2.39
C GLU A 57 -7.84 2.08 -3.04
N LEU A 58 -7.60 0.78 -2.89
CA LEU A 58 -6.49 0.10 -3.56
C LEU A 58 -6.71 0.09 -5.08
N ILE A 59 -5.75 0.62 -5.83
CA ILE A 59 -5.78 0.69 -7.30
C ILE A 59 -4.67 -0.09 -7.98
N GLY A 60 -3.67 -0.53 -7.23
CA GLY A 60 -2.57 -1.25 -7.83
C GLY A 60 -1.48 -1.66 -6.87
N VAL A 61 -0.63 -2.52 -7.40
CA VAL A 61 0.48 -3.15 -6.68
C VAL A 61 1.68 -3.17 -7.61
N ILE A 62 2.86 -2.86 -7.06
CA ILE A 62 4.13 -3.10 -7.71
C ILE A 62 4.88 -4.17 -6.92
N CYS A 63 5.32 -5.21 -7.62
CA CYS A 63 6.19 -6.24 -7.09
C CYS A 63 7.58 -6.03 -7.70
N TYR A 64 8.60 -5.93 -6.85
CA TYR A 64 9.99 -5.88 -7.26
C TYR A 64 10.72 -7.11 -6.73
N GLY A 65 11.42 -7.83 -7.62
CA GLY A 65 12.32 -8.92 -7.25
C GLY A 65 13.51 -9.00 -8.20
N GLU A 66 14.72 -9.13 -7.66
CA GLU A 66 15.97 -9.47 -8.36
C GLU A 66 16.14 -8.89 -9.79
N HIS A 67 15.84 -7.60 -9.98
CA HIS A 67 15.96 -6.85 -11.25
C HIS A 67 14.76 -6.89 -12.22
N HIS A 68 13.60 -7.40 -11.81
CA HIS A 68 12.39 -7.43 -12.62
C HIS A 68 11.19 -6.83 -11.88
N PHE A 69 10.62 -5.75 -12.44
CA PHE A 69 9.39 -5.15 -11.94
C PHE A 69 8.19 -5.74 -12.64
N THR A 70 7.15 -6.01 -11.86
CA THR A 70 5.82 -6.30 -12.38
C THR A 70 4.81 -5.44 -11.68
N SER A 71 3.69 -5.23 -12.35
CA SER A 71 2.62 -4.41 -11.81
C SER A 71 1.28 -5.11 -11.98
N ARG A 72 0.43 -4.94 -10.97
CA ARG A 72 -1.00 -5.21 -11.05
C ARG A 72 -1.75 -3.88 -10.95
N TYR A 73 -2.68 -3.66 -11.85
CA TYR A 73 -3.63 -2.56 -11.79
C TYR A 73 -5.03 -3.12 -11.49
N ILE A 74 -5.77 -2.43 -10.65
CA ILE A 74 -7.15 -2.77 -10.28
C ILE A 74 -8.06 -1.71 -10.89
N ASP A 75 -8.95 -2.13 -11.78
CA ASP A 75 -9.89 -1.22 -12.40
C ASP A 75 -11.12 -0.92 -11.54
N ARG A 76 -11.99 -0.05 -12.05
CA ARG A 76 -13.23 0.35 -11.37
C ARG A 76 -14.22 -0.79 -11.18
N GLN A 77 -14.11 -1.85 -11.98
CA GLN A 77 -14.89 -3.08 -11.85
C GLN A 77 -14.20 -4.09 -10.93
N ARG A 78 -13.14 -3.68 -10.21
CA ARG A 78 -12.34 -4.50 -9.31
C ARG A 78 -11.69 -5.71 -9.99
N VAL A 79 -11.42 -5.58 -11.29
CA VAL A 79 -10.67 -6.57 -12.07
C VAL A 79 -9.18 -6.26 -11.96
N VAL A 80 -8.40 -7.30 -11.70
CA VAL A 80 -6.94 -7.26 -11.60
C VAL A 80 -6.33 -7.51 -12.98
N TRP A 81 -5.45 -6.61 -13.38
CA TRP A 81 -4.72 -6.62 -14.64
C TRP A 81 -3.23 -6.67 -14.39
N TYR A 82 -2.56 -7.73 -14.86
CA TYR A 82 -1.14 -7.97 -14.69
C TYR A 82 -0.32 -7.47 -15.87
N ASN A 83 0.80 -6.83 -15.58
CA ASN A 83 1.83 -6.51 -16.56
C ASN A 83 3.19 -6.94 -16.01
N ASP A 84 3.89 -7.72 -16.83
CA ASP A 84 5.18 -8.31 -16.47
C ASP A 84 6.38 -7.41 -16.80
N GLY A 85 6.17 -6.20 -17.35
CA GLY A 85 7.24 -5.27 -17.75
C GLY A 85 8.07 -5.71 -18.97
N MET A 86 8.38 -7.01 -19.09
CA MET A 86 9.22 -7.60 -20.11
C MET A 86 8.42 -8.38 -21.15
N VAL A 87 7.66 -9.39 -20.71
CA VAL A 87 6.92 -10.30 -21.61
C VAL A 87 5.73 -9.59 -22.25
N HIS A 88 4.95 -8.86 -21.44
CA HIS A 88 3.70 -8.26 -21.90
C HIS A 88 3.87 -6.88 -22.54
N ARG A 89 5.07 -6.28 -22.47
CA ARG A 89 5.37 -4.92 -22.97
C ARG A 89 4.30 -3.91 -22.51
N ARG A 90 3.49 -3.39 -23.45
CA ARG A 90 2.43 -2.39 -23.20
C ARG A 90 1.06 -3.00 -22.92
N ASN A 91 0.94 -4.32 -22.94
CA ASN A 91 -0.33 -5.01 -22.72
C ASN A 91 -0.46 -5.45 -21.26
N CYS A 92 -1.68 -5.49 -20.75
CA CYS A 92 -1.98 -6.12 -19.48
C CYS A 92 -2.84 -7.37 -19.73
N VAL A 93 -2.66 -8.39 -18.91
CA VAL A 93 -3.46 -9.61 -18.94
C VAL A 93 -4.41 -9.62 -17.76
N ARG A 94 -5.67 -9.95 -18.01
CA ARG A 94 -6.68 -10.10 -16.96
C ARG A 94 -6.33 -11.32 -16.10
N GLU A 95 -6.11 -11.11 -14.81
CA GLU A 95 -5.87 -12.21 -13.86
C GLU A 95 -7.16 -12.67 -13.16
N GLY A 96 -8.09 -11.76 -12.87
CA GLY A 96 -9.31 -12.12 -12.15
C GLY A 96 -9.97 -10.94 -11.44
N HIS A 97 -10.87 -11.25 -10.50
CA HIS A 97 -11.49 -10.26 -9.63
C HIS A 97 -10.70 -10.18 -8.31
N ILE A 98 -10.54 -9.00 -7.72
CA ILE A 98 -9.69 -8.80 -6.53
C ILE A 98 -10.08 -9.69 -5.34
N TYR A 99 -11.37 -9.99 -5.19
CA TYR A 99 -11.89 -10.82 -4.09
C TYR A 99 -11.58 -12.31 -4.25
N ASP A 100 -11.17 -12.75 -5.44
CA ASP A 100 -10.89 -14.16 -5.75
C ASP A 100 -9.38 -14.44 -5.79
N MET A 101 -8.55 -13.45 -5.42
CA MET A 101 -7.12 -13.47 -5.66
C MET A 101 -6.33 -13.08 -4.41
N ASP A 102 -5.18 -13.72 -4.25
CA ASP A 102 -4.18 -13.32 -3.29
C ASP A 102 -3.19 -12.35 -3.94
N LEU A 103 -3.25 -11.08 -3.54
CA LEU A 103 -2.36 -10.06 -4.10
C LEU A 103 -0.92 -10.18 -3.60
N ARG A 104 -0.67 -10.82 -2.44
CA ARG A 104 0.63 -10.82 -1.72
C ARG A 104 1.81 -11.34 -2.51
N MET A 105 1.51 -12.28 -3.40
CA MET A 105 2.52 -12.99 -4.17
C MET A 105 2.08 -13.07 -5.61
N LEU A 106 3.06 -12.91 -6.48
CA LEU A 106 2.92 -13.35 -7.85
C LEU A 106 2.94 -14.88 -7.91
N PRO A 107 2.41 -15.48 -8.98
CA PRO A 107 2.50 -16.93 -9.21
C PRO A 107 3.94 -17.47 -9.21
N ASP A 108 4.93 -16.62 -9.47
CA ASP A 108 6.36 -16.95 -9.44
C ASP A 108 7.02 -16.82 -8.05
N GLY A 109 6.24 -16.48 -7.02
CA GLY A 109 6.72 -16.39 -5.63
C GLY A 109 7.31 -15.04 -5.23
N ARG A 110 7.38 -14.05 -6.13
CA ARG A 110 7.81 -12.69 -5.77
C ARG A 110 6.78 -12.01 -4.87
N LYS A 111 7.27 -11.26 -3.88
CA LYS A 111 6.46 -10.49 -2.93
C LYS A 111 6.21 -9.08 -3.43
N ASP A 112 5.08 -8.52 -3.02
CA ASP A 112 4.76 -7.12 -3.27
C ASP A 112 5.70 -6.18 -2.53
N THR A 113 5.95 -5.03 -3.15
CA THR A 113 6.86 -4.00 -2.61
C THR A 113 6.11 -2.72 -2.29
N ILE A 114 5.13 -2.34 -3.12
CA ILE A 114 4.39 -1.09 -2.98
C ILE A 114 2.91 -1.30 -3.31
N TYR A 115 2.03 -0.84 -2.42
CA TYR A 115 0.60 -0.70 -2.68
C TYR A 115 0.26 0.75 -3.02
N PHE A 116 -0.60 0.95 -4.02
CA PHE A 116 -1.09 2.26 -4.40
C PHE A 116 -2.55 2.39 -4.05
N TYR A 117 -2.86 3.41 -3.26
CA TYR A 117 -4.23 3.77 -2.97
C TYR A 117 -4.60 5.15 -3.51
N VAL A 118 -5.86 5.36 -3.86
CA VAL A 118 -6.39 6.68 -4.27
C VAL A 118 -7.45 7.19 -3.31
N LEU A 119 -7.39 8.48 -3.02
CA LEU A 119 -8.44 9.17 -2.30
C LEU A 119 -9.65 9.35 -3.23
N LEU A 120 -10.82 8.92 -2.77
CA LEU A 120 -12.10 9.17 -3.45
C LEU A 120 -12.68 10.55 -3.10
#